data_AF-A0A9Q3DWI1-F1
#
_entry.id   AF-A0A9Q3DWI1-F1
#
_cell.length_a   1.000
_cell.length_b   1.000
_cell.length_c   1.000
_cell.angle_alpha   90.00
_cell.angle_beta   90.00
_cell.angle_gamma   90.00
#
_symmetry.space_group_name_H-M   'P 1'
#
loop_
_entity.id
_entity.type
_entity.pdbx_description
1 polymer ?
#
loop_
_entity_poly.entity_id
_entity_poly.type
_entity_poly.pdbx_seq_one_letter_code
_entity_poly.pdbx_strand_id
1 'polypeptide(L)'
;MWKRACDTAAKRIAEAKEYNKQRENAVEVKLTEKFSRKHPVFPVSLVKPYFWTKENKFPSRKKNPTPPEIVEVEGSAGPVKKIIKARKIRLNGKDQRQYLVRFKNQTDDNDKWLAEDAIPDGNLHLRRFRGSGRTEQSHK
;
A
#
# COMPACT_ATOMS: atom_id res chain seq x y z
N MET A 1 6.57 16.61 59.87
CA MET A 1 6.95 15.54 58.92
C MET A 1 6.66 15.94 57.46
N TRP A 2 6.88 17.21 57.05
CA TRP A 2 6.43 17.76 55.75
C TRP A 2 7.56 18.29 54.83
N LYS A 3 8.83 18.19 55.23
CA LYS A 3 9.96 18.71 54.43
C LYS A 3 10.33 17.84 53.21
N ARG A 4 9.99 16.54 53.20
CA ARG A 4 10.38 15.61 52.11
C ARG A 4 9.55 15.74 50.82
N ALA A 5 8.34 16.30 50.89
CA ALA A 5 7.45 16.42 49.72
C ALA A 5 7.83 17.61 48.82
N CYS A 6 8.22 18.76 49.40
CA CYS A 6 8.65 19.94 48.63
C CYS A 6 9.96 19.71 47.87
N ASP A 7 10.93 19.02 48.47
CA ASP A 7 12.21 18.72 47.83
C ASP A 7 12.05 17.82 46.58
N THR A 8 11.01 16.99 46.55
CA THR A 8 10.71 16.10 45.43
C THR A 8 10.07 16.85 44.26
N ALA A 9 9.21 17.83 44.53
CA ALA A 9 8.60 18.67 43.50
C ALA A 9 9.62 19.65 42.90
N ALA A 10 10.48 20.25 43.73
CA ALA A 10 11.56 21.12 43.28
C ALA A 10 12.59 20.36 42.42
N LYS A 11 12.95 19.12 42.79
CA LYS A 11 13.78 18.25 41.94
C LYS A 11 13.15 17.96 40.59
N ARG A 12 11.87 17.60 40.53
CA ARG A 12 11.16 17.32 39.26
C ARG A 12 11.08 18.53 38.33
N ILE A 13 10.88 19.73 38.90
CA ILE A 13 10.86 20.99 38.13
C ILE A 13 12.26 21.36 37.64
N ALA A 14 13.30 21.15 38.45
CA ALA A 14 14.69 21.37 38.05
C ALA A 14 15.13 20.37 36.96
N GLU A 15 14.78 19.09 37.11
CA GLU A 15 15.06 18.02 36.15
C GLU A 15 14.33 18.26 34.81
N ALA A 16 13.09 18.76 34.83
CA ALA A 16 12.36 19.19 33.64
C ALA A 16 12.96 20.44 32.97
N LYS A 17 13.53 21.37 33.75
CA LYS A 17 14.25 22.55 33.23
C LYS A 17 15.61 22.18 32.61
N GLU A 18 16.35 21.27 33.23
CA GLU A 18 17.61 20.71 32.72
C GLU A 18 17.40 19.95 31.40
N TYR A 19 16.31 19.18 31.32
CA TYR A 19 15.88 18.48 30.11
C TYR A 19 15.48 19.43 28.97
N ASN A 20 14.90 20.59 29.29
CA ASN A 20 14.61 21.64 28.31
C ASN A 20 15.86 22.39 27.83
N LYS A 21 16.89 22.51 28.67
CA LYS A 21 18.19 23.11 28.30
C LYS A 21 18.94 22.29 27.24
N GLN A 22 18.71 20.97 27.17
CA GLN A 22 19.23 20.11 26.10
C GLN A 22 18.44 20.24 24.77
N ARG A 23 17.31 20.95 24.74
CA ARG A 23 16.42 21.06 23.56
C ARG A 23 16.65 22.30 22.71
N GLU A 24 17.64 23.15 23.01
CA GLU A 24 17.97 24.34 22.19
C GLU A 24 18.23 23.99 20.71
N ASN A 25 18.79 22.79 20.46
CA ASN A 25 19.08 22.28 19.12
C ASN A 25 18.12 21.17 18.68
N ALA A 26 16.88 21.18 19.16
CA ALA A 26 15.88 20.16 18.80
C ALA A 26 14.48 20.74 18.58
N VAL A 27 13.74 20.16 17.63
CA VAL A 27 12.39 20.55 17.24
C VAL A 27 11.43 19.39 17.50
N GLU A 28 10.32 19.69 18.14
CA GLU A 28 9.20 18.77 18.33
C GLU A 28 8.27 18.80 17.11
N VAL A 29 8.00 17.63 16.55
CA VAL A 29 7.11 17.47 15.40
C VAL A 29 5.92 16.61 15.79
N LYS A 30 4.71 17.09 15.48
CA LYS A 30 3.48 16.31 15.63
C LYS A 30 3.41 15.27 14.51
N LEU A 31 3.71 14.02 14.84
CA LEU A 31 3.68 12.91 13.89
C LEU A 31 2.26 12.34 13.75
N THR A 32 1.86 12.04 12.51
CA THR A 32 0.61 11.31 12.21
C THR A 32 0.70 9.84 12.66
N GLU A 33 -0.44 9.16 12.82
CA GLU A 33 -0.55 7.79 13.35
C GLU A 33 0.42 6.78 12.70
N LYS A 34 0.62 6.88 11.38
CA LYS A 34 1.55 6.06 10.59
C LYS A 34 3.01 6.12 11.09
N PHE A 35 3.39 7.19 11.77
CA PHE A 35 4.74 7.44 12.30
C PHE A 35 4.80 7.47 13.83
N SER A 36 3.76 7.00 14.51
CA SER A 36 3.67 6.93 15.98
C SER A 36 4.84 6.21 16.65
N ARG A 37 5.47 5.26 15.95
CA ARG A 37 6.64 4.50 16.44
C ARG A 37 7.96 5.28 16.37
N LYS A 38 7.99 6.46 15.75
CA LYS A 38 9.20 7.30 15.64
C LYS A 38 9.22 8.33 16.77
N HIS A 39 10.44 8.73 17.17
CA HIS A 39 10.61 9.75 18.19
C HIS A 39 10.13 11.11 17.66
N PRO A 40 9.31 11.88 18.42
CA PRO A 40 8.73 13.13 17.94
C PRO A 40 9.71 14.31 17.98
N VAL A 41 10.86 14.16 18.64
CA VAL A 41 11.91 15.19 18.75
C VAL A 41 13.03 14.91 17.76
N PHE A 42 13.37 15.89 16.93
CA PHE A 42 14.44 15.80 15.92
C PHE A 42 15.46 16.92 16.12
N PRO A 43 16.77 16.69 15.85
CA PRO A 43 17.76 17.75 15.90
C PRO A 43 17.52 18.80 14.79
N VAL A 44 17.76 20.08 15.08
CA VAL A 44 17.57 21.21 14.14
C VAL A 44 18.38 21.07 12.86
N SER A 45 19.52 20.38 12.90
CA SER A 45 20.37 20.13 11.73
C SER A 45 19.70 19.27 10.65
N LEU A 46 18.71 18.46 11.03
CA LEU A 46 17.93 17.63 10.11
C LEU A 46 16.70 18.36 9.55
N VAL A 47 16.32 19.50 10.14
CA VAL A 47 15.15 20.26 9.72
C VAL A 47 15.53 21.11 8.51
N LYS A 48 14.88 20.82 7.38
CA LYS A 48 15.01 21.62 6.17
C LYS A 48 13.78 22.51 6.01
N PRO A 49 13.94 23.81 5.68
CA PRO A 49 12.81 24.67 5.42
C PRO A 49 12.09 24.18 4.16
N TYR A 50 10.77 23.99 4.28
CA TYR A 50 9.91 23.65 3.15
C TYR A 50 9.27 24.93 2.61
N PHE A 51 9.48 25.20 1.32
CA PHE A 51 8.88 26.34 0.63
C PHE A 51 7.89 25.84 -0.42
N TRP A 52 6.72 26.46 -0.50
CA TRP A 52 5.80 26.17 -1.59
C TRP A 52 6.44 26.52 -2.93
N THR A 53 6.21 25.68 -3.94
CA THR A 53 6.74 25.95 -5.28
C THR A 53 6.03 27.18 -5.86
N LYS A 54 6.79 28.27 -6.07
CA LYS A 54 6.29 29.46 -6.77
C LYS A 54 6.38 29.22 -8.27
N GLU A 55 5.24 29.02 -8.92
CA GLU A 55 5.16 28.72 -10.36
C GLU A 55 5.83 29.82 -11.21
N ASN A 56 5.62 31.09 -10.85
CA ASN A 56 6.22 32.24 -11.52
C ASN A 56 7.76 32.28 -11.45
N LYS A 57 8.37 31.67 -10.42
CA LYS A 57 9.83 31.68 -10.24
C LYS A 57 10.52 30.56 -11.04
N PHE A 58 9.78 29.51 -11.41
CA PHE A 58 10.32 28.34 -12.09
C PHE A 58 9.35 27.82 -13.17
N PRO A 59 9.15 28.59 -14.26
CA PRO A 59 8.17 28.27 -15.30
C PRO A 59 8.49 26.97 -16.07
N SER A 60 9.74 26.54 -16.08
CA SER A 60 10.20 25.30 -16.74
C SER A 60 9.95 24.02 -15.93
N ARG A 61 9.48 24.12 -14.68
CA ARG A 61 9.22 22.95 -13.82
C ARG A 61 7.90 22.29 -14.24
N LYS A 62 7.97 21.16 -14.94
CA LYS A 62 6.80 20.32 -15.27
C LYS A 62 6.18 19.77 -13.97
N LYS A 63 4.88 19.98 -13.76
CA LYS A 63 4.14 19.31 -12.68
C LYS A 63 4.08 17.82 -13.01
N ASN A 64 4.37 16.95 -12.05
CA ASN A 64 4.14 15.51 -12.24
C ASN A 64 2.64 15.30 -12.51
N PRO A 65 2.28 14.48 -13.51
CA PRO A 65 0.88 14.19 -13.77
C PRO A 65 0.26 13.54 -12.53
N THR A 66 -0.93 14.00 -12.15
CA THR A 66 -1.72 13.34 -11.12
C THR A 66 -1.96 11.89 -11.54
N PRO A 67 -1.75 10.89 -10.68
CA PRO A 67 -2.08 9.52 -11.00
C PRO A 67 -3.56 9.41 -11.40
N PRO A 68 -3.91 8.58 -12.39
CA PRO A 68 -5.30 8.35 -12.75
C PRO A 68 -6.05 7.77 -11.55
N GLU A 69 -7.28 8.25 -11.33
CA GLU A 69 -8.19 7.73 -10.32
C GLU A 69 -8.62 6.31 -10.73
N ILE A 70 -8.43 5.34 -9.84
CA ILE A 70 -8.79 3.94 -10.08
C ILE A 70 -10.26 3.80 -9.72
N VAL A 71 -11.13 3.76 -10.73
CA VAL A 71 -12.56 3.49 -10.54
C VAL A 71 -12.76 1.98 -10.42
N GLU A 72 -13.06 1.49 -9.23
CA GLU A 72 -13.50 0.10 -9.03
C GLU A 72 -14.94 -0.02 -9.53
N VAL A 73 -15.12 -0.59 -10.73
CA VAL A 73 -16.46 -0.87 -11.28
C VAL A 73 -17.02 -2.10 -10.57
N GLU A 74 -17.82 -1.88 -9.52
CA GLU A 74 -18.54 -2.97 -8.86
C GLU A 74 -19.47 -3.69 -9.84
N GLY A 75 -19.31 -5.02 -9.94
CA GLY A 75 -20.20 -5.90 -10.70
C GLY A 75 -19.67 -6.38 -12.05
N SER A 76 -18.64 -5.76 -12.61
CA SER A 76 -17.94 -6.32 -13.78
C SER A 76 -16.67 -7.04 -13.33
N ALA A 77 -16.53 -8.33 -13.66
CA ALA A 77 -15.24 -8.99 -13.58
C ALA A 77 -14.26 -8.15 -14.43
N GLY A 78 -13.28 -7.51 -13.79
CA GLY A 78 -12.38 -6.58 -14.45
C GLY A 78 -11.67 -7.19 -15.65
N PRO A 79 -10.97 -6.40 -16.47
CA PRO A 79 -10.32 -6.90 -17.66
C PRO A 79 -9.33 -8.03 -17.30
N VAL A 80 -9.48 -9.19 -17.94
CA VAL A 80 -8.68 -10.38 -17.63
C VAL A 80 -7.25 -10.22 -18.14
N LYS A 81 -6.27 -10.54 -17.29
CA LYS A 81 -4.85 -10.59 -17.66
C LYS A 81 -4.49 -11.94 -18.25
N LYS A 82 -4.72 -13.03 -17.51
CA LYS A 82 -4.43 -14.40 -17.94
C LYS A 82 -5.17 -15.43 -17.09
N ILE A 83 -5.27 -16.65 -17.61
CA ILE A 83 -5.72 -17.84 -16.88
C ILE A 83 -4.48 -18.59 -16.40
N ILE A 84 -4.47 -19.02 -15.14
CA ILE A 84 -3.30 -19.64 -14.50
C ILE A 84 -3.47 -21.14 -14.36
N LYS A 85 -4.65 -21.59 -13.92
CA LYS A 85 -4.95 -22.99 -13.64
C LYS A 85 -6.37 -23.35 -14.09
N ALA A 86 -6.60 -24.63 -14.25
CA ALA A 86 -7.93 -25.21 -14.47
C ALA A 86 -8.18 -26.30 -13.44
N ARG A 87 -9.44 -26.46 -13.01
CA ARG A 87 -9.90 -27.56 -12.16
C ARG A 87 -11.25 -28.08 -12.68
N LYS A 88 -11.55 -29.34 -12.37
CA LYS A 88 -12.89 -29.93 -12.57
C LYS A 88 -13.58 -29.99 -11.22
N ILE A 89 -14.83 -29.57 -11.17
CA ILE A 89 -15.69 -29.67 -9.99
C ILE A 89 -17.01 -30.32 -10.39
N ARG A 90 -17.69 -30.97 -9.45
CA ARG A 90 -19.04 -31.48 -9.66
C ARG A 90 -20.01 -30.58 -8.91
N LEU A 91 -20.90 -29.91 -9.63
CA LEU A 91 -21.87 -28.96 -9.06
C LEU A 91 -23.26 -29.34 -9.58
N ASN A 92 -24.22 -29.53 -8.68
CA ASN A 92 -25.57 -30.02 -9.00
C ASN A 92 -25.57 -31.30 -9.84
N GLY A 93 -24.67 -32.24 -9.51
CA GLY A 93 -24.54 -33.52 -10.22
C GLY A 93 -23.91 -33.46 -11.60
N LYS A 94 -23.55 -32.27 -12.10
CA LYS A 94 -22.87 -32.07 -13.40
C LYS A 94 -21.40 -31.74 -13.18
N ASP A 95 -20.54 -32.34 -14.00
CA ASP A 95 -19.12 -32.02 -14.00
C ASP A 95 -18.89 -30.72 -14.79
N GLN A 96 -18.34 -29.70 -14.12
CA GLN A 96 -18.03 -28.39 -14.70
C GLN A 96 -16.54 -28.08 -14.55
N ARG A 97 -15.95 -27.45 -15.58
CA ARG A 97 -14.59 -26.92 -15.52
C ARG A 97 -14.61 -25.49 -15.02
N GLN A 98 -13.70 -25.18 -14.11
CA GLN A 98 -13.42 -23.82 -13.65
C GLN A 98 -11.98 -23.45 -13.95
N TYR A 99 -11.75 -22.16 -14.12
CA TYR A 99 -10.46 -21.56 -14.45
C TYR A 99 -10.09 -20.51 -13.43
N LEU A 100 -8.84 -20.52 -12.96
CA LEU A 100 -8.31 -19.50 -12.06
C LEU A 100 -7.88 -18.30 -12.90
N VAL A 101 -8.60 -17.21 -12.76
CA VAL A 101 -8.45 -16.00 -13.57
C VAL A 101 -7.73 -14.94 -12.77
N ARG A 102 -6.68 -14.37 -13.38
CA ARG A 102 -5.98 -13.19 -12.89
C ARG A 102 -6.44 -11.95 -13.64
N PHE A 103 -6.84 -10.94 -12.89
CA PHE A 103 -7.31 -9.67 -13.44
C PHE A 103 -6.15 -8.71 -13.70
N LYS A 104 -6.33 -7.77 -14.64
CA LYS A 104 -5.37 -6.68 -14.85
C LYS A 104 -5.49 -5.68 -13.69
N ASN A 105 -4.36 -5.11 -13.29
CA ASN A 105 -4.26 -4.10 -12.24
C ASN A 105 -4.75 -4.54 -10.85
N GLN A 106 -4.96 -5.85 -10.64
CA GLN A 106 -5.26 -6.43 -9.34
C GLN A 106 -4.10 -7.32 -8.88
N THR A 107 -3.94 -7.45 -7.57
CA THR A 107 -2.97 -8.35 -6.96
C THR A 107 -3.44 -9.80 -7.04
N ASP A 108 -2.50 -10.72 -6.84
CA ASP A 108 -2.72 -12.17 -6.88
C ASP A 108 -3.77 -12.65 -5.87
N ASP A 109 -4.00 -11.88 -4.79
CA ASP A 109 -5.00 -12.17 -3.76
C ASP A 109 -6.44 -12.08 -4.30
N ASN A 110 -6.65 -11.37 -5.40
CA ASN A 110 -7.96 -11.19 -6.04
C ASN A 110 -8.22 -12.19 -7.18
N ASP A 111 -7.36 -13.19 -7.36
CA ASP A 111 -7.55 -14.24 -8.35
C ASP A 111 -8.80 -15.08 -8.01
N LYS A 112 -9.71 -15.29 -8.98
CA LYS A 112 -10.98 -15.99 -8.76
C LYS A 112 -11.17 -17.18 -9.68
N TRP A 113 -11.83 -18.22 -9.17
CA TRP A 113 -12.26 -19.37 -9.96
C TRP A 113 -13.58 -19.05 -10.68
N LEU A 114 -13.53 -18.98 -12.00
CA LEU A 114 -14.69 -18.67 -12.85
C LEU A 114 -15.01 -19.84 -13.78
N ALA A 115 -16.30 -19.99 -14.09
CA ALA A 115 -16.77 -20.85 -15.16
C ALA A 115 -16.40 -20.26 -16.53
N GLU A 116 -16.35 -21.09 -17.58
CA GLU A 116 -16.03 -20.66 -18.95
C GLU A 116 -16.90 -19.48 -19.42
N ASP A 117 -18.21 -19.52 -19.11
CA ASP A 117 -19.18 -18.50 -19.51
C ASP A 117 -19.04 -17.17 -18.75
N ALA A 118 -18.43 -17.21 -17.56
CA ALA A 118 -18.29 -16.05 -16.67
C ALA A 118 -17.01 -15.24 -16.95
N ILE A 119 -16.18 -15.66 -17.91
CA ILE A 119 -14.89 -15.03 -18.22
C ILE A 119 -15.08 -14.05 -19.38
N PRO A 120 -14.84 -12.74 -19.18
CA PRO A 120 -14.79 -11.77 -20.27
C PRO A 120 -13.75 -12.18 -21.33
N ASP A 121 -14.13 -12.17 -22.60
CA ASP A 121 -13.29 -12.62 -23.73
C ASP A 121 -12.68 -14.04 -23.52
N GLY A 122 -13.41 -14.92 -22.85
CA GLY A 122 -12.95 -16.24 -22.41
C GLY A 122 -12.27 -17.06 -23.52
N ASN A 123 -12.81 -17.05 -24.74
CA ASN A 123 -12.24 -17.77 -25.89
C ASN A 123 -10.77 -17.41 -26.17
N LEU A 124 -10.42 -16.13 -26.13
CA LEU A 124 -9.05 -15.67 -26.37
C LEU A 124 -8.11 -16.16 -25.28
N HIS A 125 -8.52 -15.99 -24.02
CA HIS A 125 -7.72 -16.35 -22.86
C HIS A 125 -7.55 -17.87 -22.71
N LEU A 126 -8.61 -18.64 -22.97
CA LEU A 126 -8.59 -20.09 -22.94
C LEU A 126 -7.75 -20.69 -24.06
N ARG A 127 -7.81 -20.11 -25.28
CA ARG A 127 -6.93 -20.53 -26.38
C ARG A 127 -5.46 -20.35 -26.02
N ARG A 128 -5.10 -19.21 -25.42
CA ARG A 128 -3.73 -18.94 -24.96
C ARG A 128 -3.29 -19.91 -23.86
N PHE A 129 -4.14 -20.16 -22.87
CA PHE A 129 -3.86 -21.09 -21.77
C PHE A 129 -3.68 -22.54 -22.25
N ARG A 130 -4.54 -23.01 -23.18
CA ARG A 130 -4.41 -24.34 -23.79
C ARG A 130 -3.13 -24.45 -24.64
N GLY A 131 -2.67 -23.34 -25.23
CA GLY A 131 -1.41 -23.27 -25.97
C GLY A 131 -0.17 -23.35 -25.06
N SER A 132 -0.16 -22.65 -23.93
CA SER A 132 0.99 -22.61 -23.01
C SER A 132 1.22 -23.91 -22.25
N GLY A 133 0.16 -24.68 -21.97
CA GLY A 133 0.28 -25.98 -21.30
C GLY A 133 1.06 -27.03 -22.11
N ARG A 134 1.18 -26.87 -23.43
CA ARG A 134 1.96 -27.79 -24.29
C ARG A 134 3.46 -27.62 -24.14
N THR A 135 3.93 -26.42 -23.82
CA THR A 135 5.36 -26.11 -23.67
C THR A 135 5.92 -26.52 -22.31
N GLU A 136 5.14 -26.48 -21.24
CA GLU A 136 5.61 -26.81 -19.88
C GLU A 136 5.66 -28.32 -19.59
N GLN A 137 4.92 -29.14 -20.36
CA GLN A 137 4.94 -30.61 -20.21
C GLN A 137 6.10 -31.28 -20.95
N SER A 138 6.84 -30.57 -21.80
CA SER A 138 7.95 -31.12 -22.60
C SER A 138 9.32 -31.07 -21.90
N HIS A 139 9.41 -30.51 -20.69
CA HIS A 139 10.64 -30.36 -19.91
C HIS A 139 10.63 -31.15 -18.59
N LYS A 140 9.86 -32.25 -18.53
CA LYS A 140 9.90 -33.19 -17.41
C LYS A 140 10.19 -34.59 -17.90
#